data_AF-A0A2V7PEB9-F1
#
_entry.id   AF-A0A2V7PEB9-F1
#
_cell.length_a   1.000
_cell.length_b   1.000
_cell.length_c   1.000
_cell.angle_alpha   90.00
_cell.angle_beta   90.00
_cell.angle_gamma   90.00
#
_symmetry.space_group_name_H-M   'P 1'
#
loop_
_entity.id
_entity.type
_entity.pdbx_description
1 polymer ?
#
loop_
_entity_poly.entity_id
_entity_poly.type
_entity_poly.pdbx_seq_one_letter_code
_entity_poly.pdbx_strand_id
1 'polypeptide(L)'
;MQDNQRRLEGIKRERSEVEQELSRLRTQAHSLADEIVNIEQQKQSTNRIVNELDRQITGLGGQIDQITVDLLIAQDALLEKRAVLERRLVDIYKRGALYSWQVLFAAESFGDLLSRYKYLYLVSRQDRLLTNDMHKLRDRVARQRQLLVDARETLGRRRRERTDELGRYLALEHERETNLRETRRSTKEAEQRLSRLERDERSLNDRIEALERARR
;
A
#
# COMPACT_ATOMS: atom_id res chain seq x y z
N MET A 1 25.07 -1.87 68.44
CA MET A 1 26.34 -1.77 67.68
C MET A 1 26.33 -2.71 66.49
N GLN A 2 26.37 -4.05 66.67
CA GLN A 2 26.36 -5.01 65.54
C GLN A 2 25.14 -4.87 64.61
N ASP A 3 23.95 -4.60 65.16
CA ASP A 3 22.72 -4.45 64.36
C ASP A 3 22.76 -3.21 63.43
N ASN A 4 23.23 -2.07 63.94
CA ASN A 4 23.41 -0.85 63.13
C ASN A 4 24.48 -1.02 62.05
N GLN A 5 25.58 -1.74 62.35
CA GLN A 5 26.62 -2.05 61.36
C GLN A 5 26.09 -2.97 60.24
N ARG A 6 25.33 -4.02 60.57
CA ARG A 6 24.68 -4.89 59.57
C ARG A 6 23.69 -4.12 58.71
N ARG A 7 22.91 -3.21 59.31
CA ARG A 7 21.95 -2.37 58.59
C ARG A 7 22.64 -1.37 57.65
N LEU A 8 23.77 -0.79 58.08
CA LEU A 8 24.60 0.06 57.23
C LEU A 8 25.17 -0.71 56.02
N GLU A 9 25.68 -1.92 56.23
CA GLU A 9 26.15 -2.77 55.12
C GLU A 9 25.03 -3.14 54.14
N GLY A 10 23.81 -3.39 54.65
CA GLY A 10 22.64 -3.63 53.81
C GLY A 10 22.30 -2.42 52.92
N ILE A 11 22.27 -1.22 53.50
CA ILE A 11 22.02 0.03 52.76
C ILE A 11 23.11 0.28 51.72
N LYS A 12 24.39 0.04 52.05
CA LYS A 12 25.50 0.18 51.10
C LYS A 12 25.37 -0.76 49.91
N ARG A 13 24.94 -2.01 50.14
CA ARG A 13 24.68 -2.98 49.06
C ARG A 13 23.51 -2.54 48.19
N GLU A 14 22.38 -2.16 48.79
CA GLU A 14 21.21 -1.67 48.06
C GLU A 14 21.55 -0.41 47.25
N ARG A 15 22.35 0.52 47.82
CA ARG A 15 22.84 1.71 47.12
C ARG A 15 23.67 1.34 45.89
N SER A 16 24.61 0.40 46.03
CA SER A 16 25.42 -0.08 44.92
C SER A 16 24.58 -0.75 43.82
N GLU A 17 23.52 -1.48 44.19
CA GLU A 17 22.60 -2.09 43.23
C GLU A 17 21.82 -1.02 42.46
N VAL A 18 21.28 -0.02 43.15
CA VAL A 18 20.56 1.10 42.54
C VAL A 18 21.48 1.96 41.67
N GLU A 19 22.73 2.18 42.06
CA GLU A 19 23.75 2.88 41.24
C GLU A 19 24.01 2.13 39.92
N GLN A 20 24.14 0.80 39.97
CA GLN A 20 24.31 -0.03 38.77
C GLN A 20 23.07 -0.01 37.87
N GLU A 21 21.88 -0.13 38.46
CA GLU A 21 20.60 -0.01 37.74
C GLU A 21 20.49 1.35 37.05
N LEU A 22 20.82 2.44 37.76
CA LEU A 22 20.79 3.79 37.22
C LEU A 22 21.74 3.97 36.05
N SER A 23 22.96 3.41 36.14
CA SER A 23 23.91 3.42 35.03
C SER A 23 23.35 2.70 33.80
N ARG A 24 22.68 1.56 33.97
CA ARG A 24 22.06 0.81 32.87
C ARG A 24 20.90 1.60 32.24
N LEU A 25 20.02 2.16 33.07
CA LEU A 25 18.89 2.97 32.61
C LEU A 25 19.33 4.22 31.85
N ARG A 26 20.40 4.89 32.29
CA ARG A 26 20.98 6.05 31.59
C ARG A 26 21.54 5.66 30.22
N THR A 27 22.30 4.57 30.15
CA THR A 27 22.81 4.06 28.86
C THR A 27 21.66 3.68 27.92
N GLN A 28 20.63 3.01 28.43
CA GLN A 28 19.45 2.65 27.65
C GLN A 28 18.69 3.89 27.16
N ALA A 29 18.51 4.91 28.01
CA ALA A 29 17.86 6.16 27.62
C ALA A 29 18.65 6.92 26.54
N HIS A 30 19.98 6.90 26.61
CA HIS A 30 20.84 7.50 25.58
C HIS A 30 20.72 6.74 24.25
N SER A 31 20.81 5.40 24.27
CA SER A 31 20.63 4.56 23.09
C SER A 31 19.26 4.77 22.43
N LEU A 32 18.18 4.81 23.23
CA LEU A 32 16.83 5.07 22.72
C LEU A 32 16.70 6.48 22.12
N ALA A 33 17.37 7.48 22.68
CA ALA A 33 17.37 8.83 22.12
C ALA A 33 18.11 8.86 20.77
N ASP A 34 19.26 8.19 20.65
CA ASP A 34 20.02 8.10 19.40
C ASP A 34 19.23 7.32 18.33
N GLU A 35 18.53 6.25 18.71
CA GLU A 35 17.64 5.51 17.83
C GLU A 35 16.49 6.38 17.30
N ILE A 36 15.88 7.23 18.14
CA ILE A 36 14.84 8.16 17.70
C ILE A 36 15.38 9.17 16.69
N VAL A 37 16.57 9.73 16.93
CA VAL A 37 17.23 10.63 15.97
C VAL A 37 17.49 9.91 14.64
N ASN A 38 17.93 8.65 14.69
CA ASN A 38 18.13 7.84 13.49
C ASN A 38 16.81 7.55 12.75
N ILE A 39 15.72 7.24 13.48
CA ILE A 39 14.38 7.05 12.90
C ILE A 39 13.90 8.34 12.22
N GLU A 40 14.14 9.49 12.85
CA GLU A 40 13.77 10.79 12.28
C GLU A 40 14.58 11.12 11.01
N GLN A 41 15.82 10.65 10.90
CA GLN A 41 16.56 10.70 9.63
C GLN A 41 15.99 9.72 8.59
N GLN A 42 15.63 8.50 9.01
CA GLN A 42 14.99 7.50 8.13
C GLN A 42 13.63 7.96 7.59
N LYS A 43 12.93 8.85 8.31
CA LYS A 43 11.71 9.54 7.84
C LYS A 43 11.85 10.13 6.45
N GLN A 44 13.02 10.68 6.11
CA GLN A 44 13.27 11.21 4.76
C GLN A 44 13.23 10.11 3.71
N SER A 45 13.77 8.92 4.02
CA SER A 45 13.71 7.77 3.13
C SER A 45 12.28 7.26 2.96
N THR A 46 11.55 7.08 4.07
CA THR A 46 10.14 6.67 4.05
C THR A 46 9.28 7.66 3.26
N ASN A 47 9.47 8.97 3.46
CA ASN A 47 8.77 9.99 2.70
C ASN A 47 9.07 9.91 1.19
N ARG A 48 10.31 9.61 0.78
CA ARG A 48 10.64 9.39 -0.64
C ARG A 48 9.88 8.20 -1.21
N ILE A 49 9.81 7.09 -0.47
CA ILE A 49 9.07 5.88 -0.87
C ILE A 49 7.58 6.19 -0.99
N VAL A 50 6.99 6.85 0.00
CA VAL A 50 5.56 7.24 0.00
C VAL A 50 5.26 8.19 -1.16
N ASN A 51 6.11 9.19 -1.39
CA ASN A 51 5.95 10.12 -2.51
C ASN A 51 6.03 9.42 -3.87
N GLU A 52 6.91 8.44 -3.99
CA GLU A 52 7.01 7.64 -5.22
C GLU A 52 5.77 6.77 -5.42
N LEU A 53 5.26 6.13 -4.35
CA LEU A 53 3.99 5.41 -4.39
C LEU A 53 2.82 6.33 -4.77
N ASP A 54 2.79 7.57 -4.28
CA ASP A 54 1.76 8.57 -4.62
C ASP A 54 1.79 8.96 -6.11
N ARG A 55 2.99 9.13 -6.69
CA ARG A 55 3.14 9.35 -8.13
C ARG A 55 2.65 8.15 -8.93
N GLN A 56 3.01 6.93 -8.51
CA GLN A 56 2.55 5.70 -9.17
C GLN A 56 1.04 5.53 -9.08
N ILE A 57 0.44 5.79 -7.91
CA ILE A 57 -1.00 5.76 -7.67
C ILE A 57 -1.71 6.77 -8.59
N THR A 58 -1.19 7.98 -8.71
CA THR A 58 -1.75 9.03 -9.57
C THR A 58 -1.65 8.64 -11.04
N GLY A 59 -0.49 8.14 -11.47
CA GLY A 59 -0.28 7.67 -12.84
C GLY A 59 -1.20 6.49 -13.21
N LEU A 60 -1.34 5.51 -12.30
CA LEU A 60 -2.28 4.40 -12.47
C LEU A 60 -3.74 4.87 -12.51
N GLY A 61 -4.09 5.88 -11.72
CA GLY A 61 -5.41 6.54 -11.78
C GLY A 61 -5.70 7.08 -13.18
N GLY A 62 -4.79 7.87 -13.73
CA GLY A 62 -4.93 8.39 -15.09
C GLY A 62 -4.99 7.31 -16.17
N GLN A 63 -4.22 6.22 -16.02
CA GLN A 63 -4.29 5.06 -16.92
C GLN A 63 -5.65 4.37 -16.85
N ILE A 64 -6.21 4.18 -15.66
CA ILE A 64 -7.55 3.60 -15.46
C ILE A 64 -8.61 4.46 -16.13
N ASP A 65 -8.53 5.77 -16.00
CA ASP A 65 -9.47 6.70 -16.64
C ASP A 65 -9.40 6.57 -18.17
N GLN A 66 -8.19 6.56 -18.74
CA GLN A 66 -8.01 6.39 -20.18
C GLN A 66 -8.54 5.03 -20.66
N ILE A 67 -8.21 3.93 -19.98
CA ILE A 67 -8.72 2.59 -20.33
C ILE A 67 -10.25 2.56 -20.25
N THR A 68 -10.84 3.25 -19.27
CA THR A 68 -12.30 3.32 -19.10
C THR A 68 -12.94 4.06 -20.28
N VAL A 69 -12.39 5.21 -20.70
CA VAL A 69 -12.86 5.93 -21.88
C VAL A 69 -12.74 5.07 -23.14
N ASP A 70 -11.58 4.47 -23.37
CA ASP A 70 -11.34 3.65 -24.55
C ASP A 70 -12.26 2.42 -24.58
N LEU A 71 -12.58 1.86 -23.41
CA LEU A 71 -13.52 0.75 -23.27
C LEU A 71 -14.96 1.17 -23.60
N LEU A 72 -15.38 2.36 -23.18
CA LEU A 72 -16.71 2.89 -23.52
C LEU A 72 -16.84 3.09 -25.03
N ILE A 73 -15.83 3.71 -25.67
CA ILE A 73 -15.80 3.91 -27.12
C ILE A 73 -15.87 2.57 -27.86
N ALA A 74 -15.10 1.57 -27.43
CA ALA A 74 -15.09 0.26 -28.06
C ALA A 74 -16.43 -0.49 -27.87
N GLN A 75 -17.08 -0.34 -26.72
CA GLN A 75 -18.40 -0.93 -26.47
C GLN A 75 -19.49 -0.27 -27.32
N ASP A 76 -19.47 1.06 -27.44
CA ASP A 76 -20.43 1.80 -28.27
C ASP A 76 -20.29 1.41 -29.75
N ALA A 77 -19.06 1.42 -30.27
CA ALA A 77 -18.78 0.96 -31.63
C ALA A 77 -19.21 -0.50 -31.87
N LEU A 78 -19.06 -1.37 -30.86
CA LEU A 78 -19.52 -2.76 -30.95
C LEU A 78 -21.05 -2.85 -31.02
N LEU A 79 -21.77 -2.05 -30.24
CA LEU A 79 -23.24 -1.98 -30.27
C LEU A 79 -23.74 -1.48 -31.62
N GLU A 80 -23.13 -0.42 -32.17
CA GLU A 80 -23.47 0.11 -33.49
C GLU A 80 -23.29 -0.96 -34.57
N LYS A 81 -22.11 -1.60 -34.63
CA LYS A 81 -21.83 -2.65 -35.63
C LYS A 81 -22.74 -3.85 -35.47
N ARG A 82 -23.10 -4.20 -34.24
CA ARG A 82 -24.07 -5.28 -33.97
C ARG A 82 -25.44 -4.96 -34.54
N ALA A 83 -25.95 -3.75 -34.36
CA ALA A 83 -27.24 -3.34 -34.93
C ALA A 83 -27.23 -3.39 -36.48
N VAL A 84 -26.12 -2.96 -37.10
CA VAL A 84 -25.95 -3.08 -38.56
C VAL A 84 -25.96 -4.54 -39.01
N LEU A 85 -25.24 -5.41 -38.29
CA LEU A 85 -25.20 -6.84 -38.60
C LEU A 85 -26.56 -7.51 -38.41
N GLU A 86 -27.29 -7.19 -37.34
CA GLU A 86 -28.63 -7.73 -37.06
C GLU A 86 -29.61 -7.37 -38.18
N ARG A 87 -29.64 -6.11 -38.62
CA ARG A 87 -30.44 -5.69 -39.78
C ARG A 87 -30.03 -6.44 -41.05
N ARG A 88 -28.72 -6.60 -41.26
CA ARG A 88 -28.18 -7.31 -42.41
C ARG A 88 -28.59 -8.80 -42.43
N LEU A 89 -28.57 -9.47 -41.29
CA LEU A 89 -28.99 -10.86 -41.15
C LEU A 89 -30.48 -11.03 -41.43
N VAL A 90 -31.32 -10.10 -40.95
CA VAL A 90 -32.75 -10.09 -41.26
C VAL A 90 -32.99 -9.93 -42.77
N ASP A 91 -32.25 -9.02 -43.42
CA ASP A 91 -32.36 -8.83 -44.87
C ASP A 91 -31.92 -10.08 -45.66
N ILE A 92 -30.85 -10.75 -45.25
CA ILE A 92 -30.40 -12.01 -45.85
C ILE A 92 -31.46 -13.09 -45.66
N TYR A 93 -32.02 -13.21 -44.46
CA TYR A 93 -33.06 -14.18 -44.14
C TYR A 93 -34.32 -13.98 -45.00
N LYS A 94 -34.81 -12.74 -45.11
CA LYS A 94 -36.00 -12.39 -45.91
C LYS A 94 -35.81 -12.67 -47.41
N ARG A 95 -34.59 -12.51 -47.92
CA ARG A 95 -34.26 -12.75 -49.34
C ARG A 95 -34.20 -14.25 -49.68
N GLY A 96 -33.85 -15.10 -48.70
CA GLY A 96 -33.77 -16.55 -48.88
C GLY A 96 -32.50 -17.02 -49.59
N ALA A 97 -32.21 -18.32 -49.48
CA ALA A 97 -30.94 -18.92 -49.93
C ALA A 97 -30.69 -18.82 -51.45
N LEU A 98 -31.75 -18.68 -52.25
CA LEU A 98 -31.67 -18.65 -53.71
C LEU A 98 -31.60 -17.22 -54.29
N TYR A 99 -31.65 -16.18 -53.46
CA TYR A 99 -31.71 -14.79 -53.92
C TYR A 99 -30.58 -14.42 -54.88
N SER A 100 -29.34 -14.81 -54.57
CA SER A 100 -28.18 -14.53 -55.42
C SER A 100 -28.34 -15.13 -56.81
N TRP A 101 -28.89 -16.35 -56.90
CA TRP A 101 -29.16 -17.01 -58.18
C TRP A 101 -30.30 -16.33 -58.94
N GLN A 102 -31.37 -15.97 -58.24
CA GLN A 102 -32.51 -15.23 -58.82
C GLN A 102 -32.05 -13.90 -59.44
N VAL A 103 -31.20 -13.15 -58.74
CA VAL A 103 -30.67 -11.86 -59.24
C VAL A 103 -29.82 -12.04 -60.50
N LEU A 104 -29.00 -13.10 -60.56
CA LEU A 104 -28.15 -13.38 -61.72
C LEU A 104 -28.96 -13.87 -62.92
N PHE A 105 -29.95 -14.75 -62.72
CA PHE A 105 -30.79 -15.27 -63.81
C PHE A 105 -31.79 -14.25 -64.35
N ALA A 106 -32.12 -13.21 -63.57
CA ALA A 106 -32.97 -12.10 -64.02
C ALA A 106 -32.20 -11.02 -64.82
N ALA A 107 -30.97 -11.28 -65.27
CA ALA A 107 -30.18 -10.33 -66.04
C ALA A 107 -30.66 -10.25 -67.50
N GLU A 108 -30.79 -9.04 -68.05
CA GLU A 108 -31.33 -8.83 -69.41
C GLU A 108 -30.23 -8.85 -70.50
N SER A 109 -28.97 -8.72 -70.10
CA SER A 109 -27.82 -8.74 -71.00
C SER A 109 -26.56 -9.25 -70.29
N PHE A 110 -25.53 -9.60 -71.07
CA PHE A 110 -24.23 -10.02 -70.51
C PHE A 110 -23.57 -8.91 -69.66
N GLY A 111 -23.70 -7.65 -70.08
CA GLY A 111 -23.19 -6.51 -69.31
C GLY A 111 -23.91 -6.30 -67.98
N ASP A 112 -25.24 -6.52 -67.96
CA ASP A 112 -26.06 -6.48 -66.74
C ASP A 112 -25.69 -7.64 -65.80
N LEU A 113 -25.50 -8.85 -66.33
CA LEU A 113 -25.05 -10.01 -65.56
C LEU A 113 -23.71 -9.76 -64.86
N LEU A 114 -22.72 -9.23 -65.59
CA LEU A 114 -21.40 -8.91 -65.04
C LEU A 114 -21.48 -7.84 -63.93
N SER A 115 -22.32 -6.83 -64.14
CA SER A 115 -22.58 -5.78 -63.13
C SER A 115 -23.19 -6.38 -61.87
N ARG A 116 -24.25 -7.18 -61.98
CA ARG A 116 -24.91 -7.84 -60.84
C ARG A 116 -23.99 -8.78 -60.09
N TYR A 117 -23.17 -9.57 -60.80
CA TYR A 117 -22.15 -10.41 -60.18
C TYR A 117 -21.17 -9.59 -59.36
N LYS A 118 -20.63 -8.50 -59.94
CA LYS A 118 -19.72 -7.59 -59.23
C LYS A 118 -20.37 -7.00 -57.98
N TYR A 119 -21.63 -6.59 -58.04
CA TYR A 119 -22.35 -6.09 -56.86
C TYR A 119 -22.52 -7.15 -55.77
N LEU A 120 -22.95 -8.36 -56.12
CA LEU A 120 -23.08 -9.47 -55.16
C LEU A 120 -21.74 -9.80 -54.50
N TYR A 121 -20.65 -9.77 -55.27
CA TYR A 121 -19.30 -9.95 -54.76
C TYR A 121 -18.91 -8.85 -53.76
N LEU A 122 -19.11 -7.57 -54.12
CA LEU A 122 -18.81 -6.43 -53.24
C LEU A 122 -19.60 -6.49 -51.93
N VAL A 123 -20.88 -6.87 -52.01
CA VAL A 123 -21.76 -7.05 -50.87
C VAL A 123 -21.27 -8.19 -49.96
N SER A 124 -20.93 -9.34 -50.52
CA SER A 124 -20.36 -10.46 -49.74
C SER A 124 -19.03 -10.09 -49.07
N ARG A 125 -18.19 -9.32 -49.77
CA ARG A 125 -16.94 -8.80 -49.22
C ARG A 125 -17.21 -7.86 -48.03
N GLN A 126 -18.19 -6.96 -48.16
CA GLN A 126 -18.57 -6.04 -47.09
C GLN A 126 -19.12 -6.80 -45.86
N ASP A 127 -19.92 -7.85 -46.06
CA ASP A 127 -20.45 -8.68 -44.96
C ASP A 127 -19.33 -9.39 -44.18
N ARG A 128 -18.31 -9.87 -44.90
CA ARG A 128 -17.10 -10.46 -44.29
C ARG A 128 -16.30 -9.42 -43.50
N LEU A 129 -16.14 -8.21 -44.04
CA LEU A 129 -15.47 -7.11 -43.34
C LEU A 129 -16.22 -6.72 -42.06
N LEU A 130 -17.55 -6.58 -42.13
CA LEU A 130 -18.38 -6.27 -40.96
C LEU A 130 -18.23 -7.31 -39.85
N THR A 131 -18.26 -8.59 -40.21
CA THR A 131 -18.06 -9.69 -39.25
C THR A 131 -16.66 -9.64 -38.63
N ASN A 132 -15.63 -9.40 -39.43
CA ASN A 132 -14.25 -9.28 -38.96
C ASN A 132 -14.08 -8.08 -38.00
N ASP A 133 -14.63 -6.93 -38.35
CA ASP A 133 -14.58 -5.73 -37.51
C ASP A 133 -15.30 -5.95 -36.17
N MET A 134 -16.44 -6.65 -36.19
CA MET A 134 -17.15 -7.05 -34.96
C MET A 134 -16.28 -7.96 -34.08
N HIS A 135 -15.61 -8.96 -34.66
CA HIS A 135 -14.68 -9.81 -33.91
C HIS A 135 -13.54 -9.01 -33.28
N LYS A 136 -12.89 -8.13 -34.05
CA LYS A 136 -11.83 -7.25 -33.55
C LYS A 136 -12.30 -6.33 -32.42
N LEU A 137 -13.50 -5.76 -32.54
CA LEU A 137 -14.10 -4.91 -31.49
C LEU A 137 -14.39 -5.71 -30.23
N ARG A 138 -14.96 -6.91 -30.35
CA ARG A 138 -15.20 -7.81 -29.22
C ARG A 138 -13.90 -8.15 -28.50
N ASP A 139 -12.86 -8.50 -29.25
CA ASP A 139 -11.55 -8.83 -28.67
C ASP A 139 -10.90 -7.61 -28.00
N ARG A 140 -11.07 -6.41 -28.59
CA ARG A 140 -10.60 -5.16 -27.99
C ARG A 140 -11.31 -4.88 -26.67
N VAL A 141 -12.63 -4.99 -26.62
CA VAL A 141 -13.43 -4.83 -25.38
C VAL A 141 -12.97 -5.84 -24.31
N ALA A 142 -12.77 -7.10 -24.69
CA ALA A 142 -12.30 -8.13 -23.76
C ALA A 142 -10.92 -7.78 -23.18
N ARG A 143 -9.96 -7.38 -24.03
CA ARG A 143 -8.62 -6.95 -23.59
C ARG A 143 -8.68 -5.73 -22.68
N GLN A 144 -9.45 -4.70 -23.04
CA GLN A 144 -9.58 -3.48 -22.23
C GLN A 144 -10.21 -3.76 -20.87
N ARG A 145 -11.21 -4.66 -20.79
CA ARG A 145 -11.76 -5.11 -19.51
C ARG A 145 -10.71 -5.78 -18.63
N GLN A 146 -9.90 -6.67 -19.21
CA GLN A 146 -8.83 -7.33 -18.45
C GLN A 146 -7.80 -6.30 -17.95
N LEU A 147 -7.32 -5.41 -18.82
CA LEU A 147 -6.39 -4.34 -18.44
C LEU A 147 -6.95 -3.44 -17.34
N LEU A 148 -8.25 -3.13 -17.38
CA LEU A 148 -8.90 -2.33 -16.34
C LEU A 148 -8.91 -3.04 -14.99
N VAL A 149 -9.18 -4.35 -14.97
CA VAL A 149 -9.16 -5.17 -13.74
C VAL A 149 -7.75 -5.21 -13.17
N ASP A 150 -6.75 -5.54 -14.00
CA ASP A 150 -5.35 -5.65 -13.59
C ASP A 150 -4.79 -4.32 -13.07
N ALA A 151 -5.15 -3.20 -13.72
CA ALA A 151 -4.77 -1.86 -13.30
C ALA A 151 -5.40 -1.48 -11.95
N ARG A 152 -6.69 -1.79 -11.75
CA ARG A 152 -7.39 -1.56 -10.48
C ARG A 152 -6.82 -2.40 -9.33
N GLU A 153 -6.48 -3.66 -9.59
CA GLU A 153 -5.85 -4.53 -8.60
C GLU A 153 -4.47 -3.98 -8.20
N THR A 154 -3.67 -3.57 -9.19
CA THR A 154 -2.35 -2.99 -8.96
C THR A 154 -2.45 -1.67 -8.19
N LEU A 155 -3.39 -0.80 -8.53
CA LEU A 155 -3.69 0.41 -7.75
C LEU A 155 -4.04 0.08 -6.30
N GLY A 156 -4.90 -0.91 -6.08
CA GLY A 156 -5.28 -1.37 -4.74
C GLY A 156 -4.11 -1.93 -3.94
N ARG A 157 -3.19 -2.67 -4.58
CA ARG A 157 -1.93 -3.13 -3.96
C ARG A 157 -1.03 -1.95 -3.57
N ARG A 158 -0.79 -0.99 -4.48
CA ARG A 158 0.04 0.19 -4.19
C ARG A 158 -0.52 1.06 -3.07
N ARG A 159 -1.85 1.24 -3.01
CA ARG A 159 -2.50 1.95 -1.89
C ARG A 159 -2.28 1.25 -0.56
N ARG A 160 -2.39 -0.08 -0.52
CA ARG A 160 -2.12 -0.88 0.69
C ARG A 160 -0.66 -0.81 1.11
N GLU A 161 0.27 -0.98 0.17
CA GLU A 161 1.70 -0.82 0.44
C GLU A 161 2.02 0.54 1.06
N ARG A 162 1.43 1.62 0.53
CA ARG A 162 1.57 2.97 1.07
C ARG A 162 1.05 3.09 2.50
N THR A 163 -0.14 2.56 2.79
CA THR A 163 -0.73 2.61 4.14
C THR A 163 0.06 1.77 5.13
N ASP A 164 0.54 0.61 4.70
CA ASP A 164 1.31 -0.30 5.55
C ASP A 164 2.68 0.30 5.88
N GLU A 165 3.34 0.94 4.92
CA GLU A 165 4.63 1.59 5.13
C GLU A 165 4.53 2.78 6.10
N LEU A 166 3.50 3.62 5.93
CA LEU A 166 3.20 4.71 6.86
C LEU A 166 2.84 4.18 8.26
N GLY A 167 2.01 3.14 8.32
CA GLY A 167 1.60 2.53 9.58
C GLY A 167 2.77 1.91 10.35
N ARG A 168 3.65 1.18 9.65
CA ARG A 168 4.88 0.60 10.24
C ARG A 168 5.82 1.68 10.77
N TYR A 169 6.00 2.77 10.02
CA TYR A 169 6.83 3.90 10.47
C TYR A 169 6.26 4.55 11.74
N LEU A 170 4.97 4.90 11.75
CA LEU A 170 4.32 5.56 12.89
C LEU A 170 4.30 4.67 14.14
N ALA A 171 4.08 3.36 13.96
CA ALA A 171 4.12 2.41 15.07
C ALA A 171 5.51 2.34 15.70
N LEU A 172 6.56 2.26 14.89
CA LEU A 172 7.95 2.23 15.35
C LEU A 172 8.32 3.53 16.09
N GLU A 173 7.96 4.69 15.55
CA GLU A 173 8.18 5.99 16.18
C GLU A 173 7.50 6.06 17.57
N HIS A 174 6.22 5.69 17.64
CA HIS A 174 5.45 5.69 18.88
C HIS A 174 5.99 4.70 19.93
N GLU A 175 6.38 3.49 19.52
CA GLU A 175 6.97 2.48 20.40
C GLU A 175 8.25 3.02 21.05
N ARG A 176 9.14 3.62 20.25
CA ARG A 176 10.42 4.15 20.75
C ARG A 176 10.24 5.35 21.66
N GLU A 177 9.33 6.25 21.34
CA GLU A 177 8.98 7.36 22.23
C GLU A 177 8.44 6.88 23.58
N THR A 178 7.55 5.87 23.56
CA THR A 178 6.95 5.31 24.78
C THR A 178 8.04 4.68 25.65
N ASN A 179 8.88 3.84 25.06
CA ASN A 179 10.00 3.19 25.76
C ASN A 179 10.98 4.23 26.35
N LEU A 180 11.26 5.32 25.65
CA LEU A 180 12.10 6.39 26.17
C LEU A 180 11.45 7.11 27.35
N ARG A 181 10.14 7.40 27.28
CA ARG A 181 9.40 8.04 28.38
C ARG A 181 9.39 7.16 29.63
N GLU A 182 9.15 5.86 29.47
CA GLU A 182 9.19 4.88 30.56
C GLU A 182 10.60 4.78 31.16
N THR A 183 11.64 4.63 30.32
CA THR A 183 13.03 4.56 30.79
C THR A 183 13.44 5.82 31.56
N ARG A 184 13.04 7.01 31.08
CA ARG A 184 13.28 8.28 31.78
C ARG A 184 12.54 8.36 33.11
N ARG A 185 11.33 7.82 33.19
CA ARG A 185 10.58 7.73 34.45
C ARG A 185 11.29 6.81 35.45
N SER A 186 11.67 5.60 35.03
CA SER A 186 12.42 4.66 35.87
C SER A 186 13.75 5.26 36.34
N THR A 187 14.43 6.00 35.46
CA THR A 187 15.68 6.73 35.82
C THR A 187 15.41 7.72 36.96
N LYS A 188 14.36 8.54 36.87
CA LYS A 188 13.99 9.49 37.93
C LYS A 188 13.62 8.80 39.24
N GLU A 189 12.89 7.69 39.17
CA GLU A 189 12.51 6.90 40.35
C GLU A 189 13.75 6.29 41.04
N ALA A 190 14.70 5.75 40.26
CA ALA A 190 15.98 5.26 40.76
C ALA A 190 16.85 6.36 41.38
N GLU A 191 16.92 7.56 40.78
CA GLU A 191 17.63 8.73 41.34
C GLU A 191 17.04 9.15 42.69
N GLN A 192 15.70 9.18 42.79
CA GLN A 192 15.03 9.49 44.05
C GLN A 192 15.29 8.42 45.13
N ARG A 193 15.31 7.14 44.76
CA ARG A 193 15.63 6.03 45.67
C ARG A 193 17.08 6.13 46.15
N LEU A 194 18.02 6.41 45.24
CA LEU A 194 19.43 6.61 45.56
C LEU A 194 19.61 7.75 46.57
N SER A 195 18.98 8.90 46.32
CA SER A 195 19.03 10.05 47.25
C SER A 195 18.42 9.76 48.63
N ARG A 196 17.44 8.85 48.73
CA ARG A 196 16.91 8.40 50.03
C ARG A 196 17.93 7.50 50.74
N LEU A 197 18.49 6.52 50.04
CA LEU A 197 19.51 5.61 50.59
C LEU A 197 20.76 6.36 51.07
N GLU A 198 21.22 7.36 50.32
CA GLU A 198 22.35 8.22 50.74
C GLU A 198 22.06 9.00 52.02
N ARG A 199 20.82 9.49 52.19
CA ARG A 199 20.40 10.19 53.42
C ARG A 199 20.31 9.23 54.61
N ASP A 200 19.76 8.05 54.38
CA ASP A 200 19.63 7.01 55.41
C ASP A 200 21.01 6.48 55.85
N GLU A 201 21.94 6.31 54.90
CA GLU A 201 23.34 5.92 55.18
C GLU A 201 24.04 6.97 56.04
N ARG A 202 23.92 8.26 55.71
CA ARG A 202 24.49 9.36 56.49
C ARG A 202 23.92 9.39 57.92
N SER A 203 22.60 9.32 58.05
CA SER A 203 21.90 9.29 59.35
C SER A 203 22.32 8.11 60.23
N LEU A 204 22.52 6.92 59.63
CA LEU A 204 23.00 5.74 60.34
C LEU A 204 24.47 5.85 60.74
N ASN A 205 25.34 6.39 59.88
CA ASN A 205 26.73 6.67 60.22
C ASN A 205 26.83 7.65 61.40
N ASP A 206 26.09 8.76 61.37
CA ASP A 206 26.09 9.77 62.44
C ASP A 206 25.66 9.16 63.78
N ARG A 207 24.66 8.26 63.77
CA ARG A 207 24.21 7.52 64.95
C ARG A 207 25.26 6.54 65.47
N ILE A 208 25.97 5.83 64.58
CA ILE A 208 27.04 4.91 64.96
C ILE A 208 28.19 5.70 65.61
N GLU A 209 28.62 6.81 65.01
CA GLU A 209 29.66 7.67 65.59
C GLU A 209 29.27 8.25 66.94
N ALA A 210 28.03 8.72 67.11
CA ALA A 210 27.55 9.22 68.39
C ALA A 210 27.59 8.15 69.49
N LEU A 211 27.22 6.90 69.15
CA LEU A 211 27.28 5.76 70.06
C LEU A 211 28.73 5.31 70.36
N GLU A 212 29.66 5.49 69.42
CA GLU A 212 31.08 5.23 69.64
C GLU A 212 31.73 6.29 70.54
N ARG A 213 31.36 7.57 70.36
CA ARG A 213 31.85 8.67 71.21
C ARG A 213 31.33 8.57 72.64
N ALA A 214 30.08 8.17 72.85
CA ALA A 214 29.50 7.96 74.18
C ALA A 214 30.06 6.74 74.94
N ARG A 215 30.88 5.91 74.27
CA ARG A 215 31.47 4.70 74.81
C ARG A 215 32.96 4.85 75.18
N ARG A 216 33.57 5.99 74.80
CA ARG A 216 34.90 6.42 75.21
C ARG A 216 34.80 7.31 76.44
#